data_AF-A0A1M3PTK5-F1
#
_entry.id   AF-A0A1M3PTK5-F1
#
_cell.length_a   1.000
_cell.length_b   1.000
_cell.length_c   1.000
_cell.angle_alpha   90.00
_cell.angle_beta   90.00
_cell.angle_gamma   90.00
#
_symmetry.space_group_name_H-M   'P 1'
#
loop_
_entity.id
_entity.type
_entity.pdbx_description
1 polymer ?
#
loop_
_entity_poly.entity_id
_entity_poly.type
_entity_poly.pdbx_seq_one_letter_code
_entity_poly.pdbx_strand_id
1 'polypeptide(L)'
;MIRPLVVLALLAALAACGSRTRLYPQPGMTAVPKAAAAERAQTAEELMRPSTQAQPERQADLIRRSTPREDDPFDLPPQAHNGRPEARPVDATSPVPPPENVAPGSGSGEGLPDAPTKIDPNAPKR
;
A
#
# COMPACT_ATOMS: atom_id res chain seq x y z
N MET A 1 -30.23 18.10 -27.30
CA MET A 1 -30.08 16.63 -27.34
C MET A 1 -28.64 16.14 -27.12
N ILE A 2 -27.60 17.00 -27.12
CA ILE A 2 -26.19 16.60 -26.99
C ILE A 2 -25.75 16.30 -25.54
N ARG A 3 -26.26 17.03 -24.54
CA ARG A 3 -25.93 16.82 -23.12
C ARG A 3 -26.11 15.36 -22.63
N PRO A 4 -27.22 14.65 -22.90
CA PRO A 4 -27.35 13.26 -22.46
C PRO A 4 -26.34 12.32 -23.15
N LEU A 5 -25.97 12.58 -24.42
CA LEU A 5 -24.96 11.78 -25.12
C LEU A 5 -23.57 11.94 -24.50
N VAL A 6 -23.20 13.16 -24.09
CA VAL A 6 -21.92 13.40 -23.41
C VAL A 6 -21.86 12.67 -22.06
N VAL A 7 -22.94 12.72 -21.28
CA VAL A 7 -23.01 12.01 -19.99
C VAL A 7 -22.92 10.49 -20.20
N LEU A 8 -23.63 9.95 -21.20
CA LEU A 8 -23.58 8.52 -21.52
C LEU A 8 -22.18 8.07 -21.95
N ALA A 9 -21.50 8.84 -22.79
CA ALA A 9 -20.15 8.54 -23.26
C ALA A 9 -19.14 8.53 -22.09
N LEU A 10 -19.28 9.46 -21.15
CA LEU A 10 -18.40 9.56 -19.98
C LEU A 10 -18.58 8.36 -19.04
N LEU A 11 -19.83 7.94 -18.79
CA LEU A 11 -20.11 6.72 -18.02
C LEU A 11 -19.56 5.45 -18.70
N ALA A 12 -19.68 5.36 -20.03
CA ALA A 12 -19.14 4.24 -20.79
C ALA A 12 -17.60 4.18 -20.73
N ALA A 13 -16.92 5.35 -20.77
CA ALA A 13 -15.47 5.42 -20.64
C ALA A 13 -14.97 4.96 -19.26
N LEU A 14 -15.70 5.26 -18.17
CA LEU A 14 -15.35 4.76 -16.83
C LEU A 14 -15.48 3.23 -16.73
N ALA A 15 -16.50 2.65 -17.37
CA ALA A 15 -16.70 1.20 -17.37
C ALA A 15 -15.60 0.44 -18.15
N ALA A 16 -14.92 1.10 -19.10
CA ALA A 16 -13.88 0.48 -19.91
C ALA A 16 -12.56 0.22 -19.15
N CYS A 17 -12.30 0.92 -18.04
CA CYS A 17 -11.01 0.86 -17.33
C CYS A 17 -10.75 -0.47 -16.59
N GLY A 18 -11.75 -1.37 -16.50
CA GLY A 18 -11.66 -2.65 -15.77
C GLY A 18 -11.88 -3.90 -16.62
N SER A 19 -11.81 -3.82 -17.96
CA SER A 19 -12.13 -4.97 -18.82
C SER A 19 -11.12 -6.12 -18.64
N ARG A 20 -11.62 -7.35 -18.55
CA ARG A 20 -10.82 -8.58 -18.50
C ARG A 20 -10.98 -9.33 -19.83
N THR A 21 -9.90 -9.46 -20.58
CA THR A 21 -9.86 -10.25 -21.83
C THR A 21 -8.79 -11.32 -21.71
N ARG A 22 -8.85 -12.37 -22.54
CA ARG A 22 -7.74 -13.31 -22.64
C ARG A 22 -6.52 -12.59 -23.19
N LEU A 23 -5.43 -12.67 -22.46
CA LEU A 23 -4.15 -12.11 -22.88
C LEU A 23 -3.32 -13.21 -23.55
N TYR A 24 -2.74 -12.85 -24.69
CA TYR A 24 -1.75 -13.65 -25.41
C TYR A 24 -0.42 -12.91 -25.44
N PRO A 25 0.72 -13.62 -25.44
CA PRO A 25 2.01 -13.00 -25.67
C PRO A 25 1.99 -12.23 -27.00
N GLN A 26 2.62 -11.06 -27.03
CA GLN A 26 2.82 -10.34 -28.28
C GLN A 26 3.73 -11.15 -29.23
N PRO A 27 3.63 -10.96 -30.56
CA PRO A 27 4.52 -11.61 -31.50
C PRO A 27 6.00 -11.34 -31.13
N GLY A 28 6.81 -12.40 -31.05
CA GLY A 28 8.22 -12.32 -30.65
C GLY A 28 8.47 -12.33 -29.13
N MET A 29 7.42 -12.32 -28.29
CA MET A 29 7.55 -12.52 -26.84
C MET A 29 7.40 -14.00 -26.48
N THR A 30 8.24 -14.48 -25.57
CA THR A 30 8.14 -15.83 -25.02
C THR A 30 7.18 -15.86 -23.84
N ALA A 31 6.60 -17.03 -23.56
CA ALA A 31 5.77 -17.22 -22.38
C ALA A 31 6.55 -16.92 -21.08
N VAL A 32 5.81 -16.58 -20.01
CA VAL A 32 6.38 -16.34 -18.67
C VAL A 32 7.20 -17.58 -18.25
N PRO A 33 8.43 -17.39 -17.74
CA PRO A 33 9.26 -18.50 -17.32
C PRO A 33 8.60 -19.27 -16.18
N LYS A 34 8.81 -20.59 -16.19
CA LYS A 34 8.35 -21.50 -15.14
C LYS A 34 9.01 -21.12 -13.81
N ALA A 35 8.22 -21.01 -12.73
CA ALA A 35 8.74 -20.80 -11.39
C ALA A 35 9.65 -21.97 -10.95
N ALA A 36 10.69 -21.67 -10.16
CA ALA A 36 11.73 -22.64 -9.82
C ALA A 36 11.19 -23.94 -9.20
N ALA A 37 10.17 -23.85 -8.34
CA ALA A 37 9.56 -24.99 -7.67
C ALA A 37 8.33 -25.57 -8.39
N ALA A 38 7.92 -25.01 -9.53
CA ALA A 38 6.78 -25.54 -10.26
C ALA A 38 7.16 -26.84 -11.00
N GLU A 39 6.18 -27.70 -11.31
CA GLU A 39 6.40 -28.89 -12.17
C GLU A 39 6.30 -28.55 -13.66
N ARG A 40 5.47 -27.56 -14.01
CA ARG A 40 5.29 -27.05 -15.38
C ARG A 40 5.12 -25.54 -15.40
N ALA A 41 5.22 -24.94 -16.58
CA ALA A 41 4.83 -23.54 -16.77
C ALA A 41 3.33 -23.36 -16.48
N GLN A 42 2.99 -22.22 -15.89
CA GLN A 42 1.61 -21.85 -15.60
C GLN A 42 0.97 -21.19 -16.84
N THR A 43 -0.32 -21.43 -17.02
CA THR A 43 -1.09 -20.76 -18.08
C THR A 43 -1.39 -19.30 -17.69
N ALA A 44 -1.72 -18.45 -18.66
CA ALA A 44 -2.14 -17.07 -18.37
C ALA A 44 -3.33 -17.01 -17.40
N GLU A 45 -4.27 -17.95 -17.51
CA GLU A 45 -5.44 -18.06 -16.62
C GLU A 45 -5.03 -18.39 -15.17
N GLU A 46 -4.03 -19.26 -15.01
CA GLU A 46 -3.50 -19.64 -13.69
C GLU A 46 -2.75 -18.50 -13.02
N LEU A 47 -1.97 -17.72 -13.79
CA LEU A 47 -1.24 -16.55 -13.29
C LEU A 47 -2.16 -15.41 -12.86
N MET A 48 -3.33 -15.27 -13.48
CA MET A 48 -4.34 -14.27 -13.12
C MET A 48 -5.21 -14.69 -11.93
N ARG A 49 -5.13 -15.96 -11.49
CA ARG A 49 -5.90 -16.44 -10.34
C ARG A 49 -5.20 -16.00 -9.04
N PRO A 50 -5.89 -15.23 -8.17
CA PRO A 50 -5.29 -14.85 -6.89
C PRO A 50 -5.02 -16.08 -6.03
N SER A 51 -3.86 -16.10 -5.38
CA SER A 51 -3.51 -17.15 -4.41
C SER A 51 -4.26 -16.96 -3.09
N THR A 52 -4.26 -17.99 -2.25
CA THR A 52 -4.83 -17.91 -0.89
C THR A 52 -4.18 -16.83 -0.03
N GLN A 53 -2.90 -16.54 -0.25
CA GLN A 53 -2.19 -15.45 0.44
C GLN A 53 -2.60 -14.07 -0.09
N ALA A 54 -2.84 -13.95 -1.40
CA ALA A 54 -3.25 -12.70 -2.02
C ALA A 54 -4.71 -12.35 -1.69
N GLN A 55 -5.57 -13.37 -1.59
CA GLN A 55 -6.98 -13.21 -1.26
C GLN A 55 -7.42 -14.33 -0.29
N PRO A 56 -7.11 -14.18 1.01
CA PRO A 56 -7.50 -15.16 2.00
C PRO A 56 -9.02 -15.20 2.15
N GLU A 57 -9.53 -16.39 2.41
CA GLU A 57 -10.94 -16.58 2.74
C GLU A 57 -11.23 -15.84 4.05
N ARG A 58 -12.19 -14.91 4.00
CA ARG A 58 -12.72 -14.28 5.20
C ARG A 58 -14.00 -15.00 5.60
N GLN A 59 -13.95 -15.68 6.73
CA GLN A 59 -15.15 -16.10 7.43
C GLN A 59 -15.73 -14.87 8.12
N ALA A 60 -16.73 -14.26 7.49
CA ALA A 60 -17.43 -13.12 8.06
C ALA A 60 -18.66 -13.64 8.82
N ASP A 61 -18.46 -13.95 10.10
CA ASP A 61 -19.61 -14.24 10.97
C ASP A 61 -20.49 -13.00 11.06
N LEU A 62 -21.79 -13.20 10.87
CA LEU A 62 -22.74 -12.10 10.81
C LEU A 62 -22.93 -11.50 12.21
N ILE A 63 -22.18 -10.43 12.52
CA ILE A 63 -22.32 -9.71 13.79
C ILE A 63 -23.62 -8.90 13.74
N ARG A 64 -24.61 -9.33 14.53
CA ARG A 64 -25.95 -8.72 14.58
C ARG A 64 -26.02 -7.41 15.37
N ARG A 65 -25.04 -7.18 16.25
CA ARG A 65 -24.96 -6.00 17.12
C ARG A 65 -23.50 -5.71 17.47
N SER A 66 -23.15 -4.43 17.57
CA SER A 66 -21.83 -4.03 18.04
C SER A 66 -21.62 -4.49 19.49
N THR A 67 -20.39 -4.89 19.80
CA THR A 67 -19.93 -5.16 21.17
C THR A 67 -18.82 -4.14 21.48
N PRO A 68 -18.72 -3.63 22.71
CA PRO A 68 -17.56 -2.82 23.11
C PRO A 68 -16.26 -3.57 22.83
N ARG A 69 -15.24 -2.86 22.35
CA ARG A 69 -13.90 -3.45 22.21
C ARG A 69 -13.25 -3.49 23.59
N GLU A 70 -12.52 -4.56 23.88
CA GLU A 70 -11.62 -4.60 25.03
C GLU A 70 -10.56 -3.51 24.87
N ASP A 71 -10.13 -2.93 25.99
CA ASP A 71 -9.02 -1.98 26.00
C ASP A 71 -7.76 -2.65 25.43
N ASP A 72 -7.05 -1.96 24.52
CA ASP A 72 -5.86 -2.50 23.88
C ASP A 72 -4.72 -2.60 24.90
N PRO A 73 -4.22 -3.81 25.22
CA PRO A 73 -3.14 -3.97 26.19
C PRO A 73 -1.82 -3.31 25.74
N PHE A 74 -1.72 -2.90 24.48
CA PHE A 74 -0.59 -2.19 23.89
C PHE A 74 -0.87 -0.70 23.66
N ASP A 75 -1.96 -0.16 24.21
CA ASP A 75 -2.21 1.28 24.19
C ASP A 75 -1.21 1.99 25.13
N LEU A 76 -0.02 2.23 24.60
CA LEU A 76 1.02 2.96 25.31
C LEU A 76 0.63 4.44 25.35
N PRO A 77 0.73 5.12 26.51
CA PRO A 77 0.49 6.54 26.55
C PRO A 77 1.46 7.21 25.56
N PRO A 78 1.01 8.28 24.86
CA PRO A 78 1.94 9.09 24.10
C PRO A 78 3.09 9.47 25.04
N GLN A 79 4.32 9.20 24.61
CA GLN A 79 5.52 9.65 25.35
C GLN A 79 5.29 11.14 25.65
N ALA A 80 5.68 11.64 26.82
CA ALA A 80 5.47 13.06 27.20
C ALA A 80 5.91 14.07 26.12
N HIS A 81 6.73 13.59 25.18
CA HIS A 81 7.30 14.36 24.12
C HIS A 81 6.98 13.85 22.70
N ASN A 82 6.24 12.75 22.48
CA ASN A 82 5.98 12.19 21.14
C ASN A 82 7.26 12.10 20.24
N GLY A 83 8.45 11.92 20.82
CA GLY A 83 9.74 12.00 20.11
C GLY A 83 10.30 13.42 19.84
N ARG A 84 9.63 14.49 20.26
CA ARG A 84 10.10 15.90 20.24
C ARG A 84 11.03 16.18 21.45
N PRO A 85 12.18 16.86 21.34
CA PRO A 85 12.92 17.26 22.54
C PRO A 85 12.07 18.18 23.44
N GLU A 86 12.19 18.02 24.75
CA GLU A 86 11.39 18.73 25.76
C GLU A 86 11.46 20.26 25.52
N ALA A 87 10.30 20.90 25.36
CA ALA A 87 10.24 22.31 25.03
C ALA A 87 10.79 23.16 26.18
N ARG A 88 11.69 24.10 25.85
CA ARG A 88 12.26 25.05 26.79
C ARG A 88 11.12 25.75 27.56
N PRO A 89 11.22 25.99 28.89
CA PRO A 89 10.10 26.52 29.67
C PRO A 89 9.62 27.85 29.08
N VAL A 90 8.38 27.86 28.59
CA VAL A 90 7.69 29.09 28.22
C VAL A 90 6.85 29.51 29.41
N ASP A 91 7.10 30.73 29.87
CA ASP A 91 6.50 31.31 31.08
C ASP A 91 4.97 31.34 30.95
N ALA A 92 4.26 30.82 31.95
CA ALA A 92 2.84 30.43 31.89
C ALA A 92 1.84 31.60 31.75
N THR A 93 2.33 32.83 31.54
CA THR A 93 1.53 34.05 31.53
C THR A 93 1.31 34.62 30.13
N SER A 94 1.92 34.03 29.08
CA SER A 94 1.69 34.49 27.71
C SER A 94 0.54 33.73 27.04
N PRO A 95 -0.45 34.43 26.43
CA PRO A 95 -1.56 33.78 25.74
C PRO A 95 -1.04 32.88 24.63
N VAL A 96 -1.48 31.61 24.61
CA VAL A 96 -1.20 30.68 23.51
C VAL A 96 -1.88 31.23 22.26
N PRO A 97 -1.15 31.63 21.20
CA PRO A 97 -1.77 31.98 19.94
C PRO A 97 -2.48 30.74 19.38
N PRO A 98 -3.67 30.87 18.77
CA PRO A 98 -4.35 29.74 18.15
C PRO A 98 -3.42 29.07 17.15
N PRO A 99 -3.51 27.73 16.97
CA PRO A 99 -2.64 27.03 16.05
C PRO A 99 -2.81 27.63 14.66
N GLU A 100 -1.77 28.32 14.20
CA GLU A 100 -1.69 28.77 12.82
C GLU A 100 -1.54 27.50 11.98
N ASN A 101 -2.42 27.35 11.00
CA ASN A 101 -2.46 26.18 10.12
C ASN A 101 -1.22 26.20 9.21
N VAL A 102 -0.07 25.79 9.74
CA VAL A 102 1.14 25.65 8.94
C VAL A 102 0.94 24.41 8.06
N ALA A 103 0.76 24.65 6.77
CA ALA A 103 0.76 23.60 5.75
C ALA A 103 2.00 22.71 5.93
N PRO A 104 1.90 21.38 5.80
CA PRO A 104 3.06 20.51 5.93
C PRO A 104 4.10 20.93 4.88
N GLY A 105 5.21 21.48 5.39
CA GLY A 105 6.36 21.85 4.61
C GLY A 105 6.95 20.63 3.91
N SER A 106 7.30 20.84 2.65
CA SER A 106 8.13 19.98 1.81
C SER A 106 9.39 19.55 2.57
N GLY A 107 9.36 18.36 3.18
CA GLY A 107 10.51 17.71 3.77
C GLY A 107 11.35 17.08 2.68
N SER A 108 12.36 17.80 2.22
CA SER A 108 13.45 17.31 1.37
C SER A 108 14.10 16.09 2.02
N GLY A 109 14.28 15.02 1.24
CA GLY A 109 14.80 13.74 1.72
C GLY A 109 16.18 13.85 2.36
N GLU A 110 16.35 13.24 3.52
CA GLU A 110 17.65 12.90 4.07
C GLU A 110 17.95 11.42 3.81
N GLY A 111 19.14 11.18 3.26
CA GLY A 111 19.53 9.97 2.57
C GLY A 111 19.65 8.73 3.45
N LEU A 112 19.25 7.60 2.86
CA LEU A 112 19.57 6.25 3.31
C LEU A 112 21.09 6.03 3.13
N PRO A 113 21.82 5.47 4.11
CA PRO A 113 23.22 5.17 3.93
C PRO A 113 23.44 4.10 2.86
N ASP A 114 24.44 4.32 2.01
CA ASP A 114 24.80 3.48 0.87
C ASP A 114 24.93 2.00 1.27
N ALA A 115 24.10 1.15 0.66
CA ALA A 115 24.23 -0.29 0.76
C ALA A 115 25.54 -0.75 0.07
N PRO A 116 26.29 -1.71 0.65
CA PRO A 116 27.53 -2.19 0.04
C PRO A 116 27.23 -2.84 -1.31
N THR A 117 27.67 -2.16 -2.37
CA THR A 117 27.53 -2.60 -3.76
C THR A 117 28.68 -3.55 -4.10
N LYS A 118 28.45 -4.87 -3.93
CA LYS A 118 28.92 -5.99 -4.78
C LYS A 118 28.90 -7.29 -3.99
N ILE A 119 28.12 -8.25 -4.49
CA ILE A 119 28.24 -9.66 -4.12
C ILE A 119 29.42 -10.22 -4.93
N ASP A 120 30.45 -10.70 -4.24
CA ASP A 120 31.57 -11.40 -4.87
C ASP A 120 31.10 -12.80 -5.33
N PRO A 121 31.12 -13.10 -6.64
CA PRO A 121 30.62 -14.38 -7.15
C PRO A 121 31.46 -15.60 -6.75
N ASN A 122 32.62 -15.41 -6.10
CA ASN A 122 33.51 -16.51 -5.66
C ASN A 122 33.52 -16.76 -4.14
N ALA A 123 32.60 -16.18 -3.37
CA ALA A 123 32.54 -16.44 -1.94
C ALA A 123 32.20 -17.93 -1.65
N PRO A 124 33.01 -18.65 -0.84
CA PRO A 124 32.72 -20.03 -0.49
C PRO A 124 31.46 -20.11 0.38
N LYS A 125 30.53 -20.99 -0.01
CA LYS A 125 29.30 -21.23 0.75
C LYS A 125 29.64 -21.91 2.08
N ARG A 126 29.30 -21.27 3.20
CA ARG A 126 29.29 -21.88 4.53
C ARG A 126 27.98 -22.60 4.78
#